data_AF-A0A6N9IZ44-F1
#
_entry.id   AF-A0A6N9IZ44-F1
#
_cell.length_a   1.000
_cell.length_b   1.000
_cell.length_c   1.000
_cell.angle_alpha   90.00
_cell.angle_beta   90.00
_cell.angle_gamma   90.00
#
_symmetry.space_group_name_H-M   'P 1'
#
loop_
_entity.id
_entity.type
_entity.pdbx_description
1 polymer ?
#
loop_
_entity_poly.entity_id
_entity_poly.type
_entity_poly.pdbx_seq_one_letter_code
_entity_poly.pdbx_strand_id
1 'polypeptide(L)' 'MSSWKIRITGLALMILGVFLFIWSVKYIQSEWPQIFVGLLSVFSTSMGFALLIMPMDMQEDDSTLE' A
#
# COMPACT_ATOMS: atom_id res chain seq x y z
N MET A 1 -3.55 19.93 -7.05
CA MET A 1 -4.31 19.36 -5.90
C MET A 1 -4.25 17.81 -5.84
N SER A 2 -3.36 17.15 -6.59
CA SER A 2 -3.30 15.68 -6.68
C SER A 2 -2.23 15.06 -5.76
N SER A 3 -1.13 15.77 -5.50
CA SER A 3 0.02 15.32 -4.70
C SER A 3 -0.34 14.79 -3.31
N TRP A 4 -1.21 15.51 -2.60
CA TRP A 4 -1.63 15.12 -1.25
C TRP A 4 -2.49 13.84 -1.24
N LYS A 5 -3.24 13.57 -2.32
CA LYS A 5 -4.08 12.36 -2.44
C LYS A 5 -3.24 11.10 -2.57
N ILE A 6 -2.14 11.12 -3.34
CA ILE A 6 -1.25 9.96 -3.49
C ILE A 6 -0.60 9.59 -2.16
N ARG A 7 -0.16 10.59 -1.39
CA ARG A 7 0.39 10.37 -0.04
C ARG A 7 -0.64 9.79 0.92
N ILE A 8 -1.87 10.31 0.92
CA ILE A 8 -2.97 9.76 1.73
C ILE A 8 -3.27 8.32 1.30
N THR A 9 -3.30 8.04 0.00
CA THR A 9 -3.48 6.68 -0.53
C THR A 9 -2.37 5.75 -0.04
N GLY A 10 -1.10 6.15 -0.13
CA GLY A 10 0.03 5.37 0.40
C GLY A 10 -0.09 5.08 1.91
N LEU A 11 -0.50 6.09 2.69
CA LEU A 11 -0.71 5.95 4.13
C LEU A 11 -1.88 5.01 4.46
N ALA A 12 -2.98 5.10 3.70
CA ALA A 12 -4.12 4.18 3.82
C ALA A 12 -3.72 2.73 3.47
N LEU A 13 -2.89 2.53 2.44
CA LEU A 13 -2.33 1.22 2.11
C LEU A 13 -1.45 0.66 3.24
N MET A 14 -0.62 1.48 3.89
CA MET A 14 0.17 1.00 5.03
C MET A 14 -0.71 0.54 6.21
N ILE A 15 -1.75 1.30 6.54
CA ILE A 15 -2.71 0.92 7.60
C ILE A 15 -3.41 -0.39 7.24
N LEU A 16 -3.83 -0.54 5.98
CA LEU A 16 -4.48 -1.74 5.48
C LEU A 16 -3.53 -2.95 5.51
N GLY A 17 -2.25 -2.76 5.18
CA GLY A 17 -1.21 -3.78 5.30
C GLY A 17 -1.03 -4.28 6.73
N VAL A 18 -0.92 -3.36 7.70
CA VAL A 18 -0.81 -3.72 9.13
C VAL A 18 -2.07 -4.44 9.63
N PHE A 19 -3.25 -3.99 9.21
CA PHE A 19 -4.51 -4.66 9.55
C PHE A 19 -4.57 -6.09 9.00
N LEU A 20 -4.22 -6.28 7.72
CA LEU A 20 -4.14 -7.59 7.08
C LEU A 20 -3.11 -8.51 7.76
N PHE A 21 -2.01 -7.95 8.27
CA PHE A 21 -1.03 -8.71 9.04
C PHE A 21 -1.65 -9.27 10.32
N ILE A 22 -2.26 -8.40 11.13
CA ILE A 22 -2.91 -8.78 12.40
C ILE A 22 -4.03 -9.79 12.13
N TRP A 23 -4.80 -9.59 11.06
CA TRP A 23 -5.84 -10.52 10.66
C TRP A 23 -5.27 -11.89 10.30
N SER A 24 -4.18 -11.91 9.52
CA SER A 24 -3.50 -13.15 9.14
C SER A 24 -3.07 -13.95 10.36
N VAL A 25 -2.41 -13.30 11.33
CA VAL A 25 -1.89 -13.97 12.53
C VAL A 25 -3.02 -14.39 13.48
N LYS A 26 -4.12 -13.63 13.53
CA LYS A 26 -5.19 -13.87 14.52
C LYS A 26 -6.29 -14.83 14.05
N TYR A 27 -6.66 -14.79 12.77
CA TYR A 27 -7.85 -15.49 12.27
C TYR A 27 -7.52 -16.66 11.35
N ILE A 28 -6.32 -16.73 10.76
CA ILE A 28 -5.94 -17.83 9.89
C ILE A 28 -5.11 -18.84 10.68
N GLN A 29 -5.61 -20.08 10.76
CA GLN A 29 -4.95 -21.21 11.42
C GLN A 29 -4.31 -22.19 10.44
N SER A 30 -4.65 -22.11 9.15
CA SER A 30 -3.98 -22.88 8.11
C SER A 30 -2.69 -22.17 7.68
N GLU A 31 -1.60 -22.93 7.71
CA GLU A 31 -0.22 -22.54 7.39
C GLU A 31 -0.08 -21.83 6.03
N TRP A 32 -0.60 -22.41 4.95
CA TRP A 32 -0.47 -21.83 3.60
C TRP A 32 -1.22 -20.50 3.40
N PRO A 33 -2.52 -20.39 3.76
CA PRO A 33 -3.24 -19.13 3.68
C PRO A 33 -2.65 -18.04 4.58
N GLN A 34 -2.10 -18.40 5.75
CA GLN A 34 -1.49 -17.44 6.67
C GLN A 34 -0.22 -16.82 6.06
N ILE A 35 0.63 -17.66 5.46
CA ILE A 35 1.85 -17.21 4.77
C ILE A 35 1.47 -16.32 3.59
N PHE A 36 0.48 -16.70 2.79
CA PHE A 36 0.06 -15.94 1.62
C PHE A 36 -0.49 -14.55 2.00
N VAL A 37 -1.35 -14.48 3.01
CA VAL A 37 -1.91 -13.20 3.50
C VAL A 37 -0.84 -12.36 4.23
N GLY A 38 0.10 -13.01 4.91
CA GLY A 38 1.25 -12.35 5.51
C GLY A 38 2.16 -11.69 4.47
N LEU A 39 2.52 -12.42 3.41
CA LEU A 39 3.31 -11.87 2.30
C LEU A 39 2.56 -10.74 1.58
N LEU A 40 1.25 -10.89 1.38
CA LEU A 40 0.41 -9.88 0.75
C LEU A 40 0.31 -8.59 1.60
N SER A 41 0.28 -8.73 2.92
CA SER A 41 0.37 -7.62 3.86
C SER A 41 1.71 -6.87 3.78
N VAL A 42 2.82 -7.61 3.74
CA VAL A 42 4.16 -7.02 3.59
C VAL A 42 4.30 -6.31 2.25
N PHE A 43 3.79 -6.91 1.18
CA PHE A 43 3.75 -6.30 -0.16
C PHE A 43 2.90 -5.02 -0.17
N SER A 44 1.71 -5.05 0.43
CA SER A 44 0.85 -3.86 0.51
C SER A 44 1.50 -2.73 1.32
N THR A 45 2.21 -3.07 2.40
CA THR A 45 2.95 -2.12 3.22
C THR A 45 4.14 -1.51 2.47
N SER A 46 4.90 -2.33 1.74
CA SER A 46 6.04 -1.83 0.94
C SER A 46 5.58 -0.96 -0.22
N MET A 47 4.46 -1.29 -0.88
CA MET A 47 3.85 -0.49 -1.93
C MET A 47 3.29 0.85 -1.37
N GLY A 48 2.63 0.82 -0.21
CA GLY A 48 2.19 2.04 0.48
C GLY A 48 3.36 2.96 0.86
N PHE A 49 4.48 2.37 1.30
CA PHE A 49 5.71 3.10 1.58
C PHE A 49 6.35 3.67 0.31
N ALA A 50 6.40 2.89 -0.78
CA ALA A 50 6.92 3.31 -2.07
C ALA A 50 6.17 4.54 -2.61
N LEU A 51 4.85 4.54 -2.52
CA LEU A 51 4.01 5.69 -2.90
C LEU A 51 4.24 6.92 -2.03
N LEU A 52 4.68 6.73 -0.78
CA LEU A 52 4.98 7.81 0.16
C LEU A 52 6.33 8.49 -0.16
N ILE A 53 7.32 7.70 -0.57
CA ILE A 53 8.67 8.17 -0.92
C ILE A 53 8.82 8.60 -2.38
N MET A 54 7.85 8.27 -3.24
CA MET A 54 7.89 8.61 -4.67
C MET A 54 7.97 10.13 -4.85
N PRO A 55 8.98 10.67 -5.57
CA PRO A 55 9.02 12.08 -5.92
C PRO A 55 7.88 12.36 -6.90
N MET A 56 6.93 13.21 -6.51
CA MET A 56 5.71 13.49 -7.28
C MET A 56 5.92 14.46 -8.44
N ASP A 57 7.16 14.91 -8.66
CA ASP A 57 7.53 15.79 -9.76
C ASP A 57 7.36 15.11 -11.14
N MET A 58 7.00 13.82 -11.17
CA MET A 58 6.70 13.06 -12.38
C MET A 58 5.20 13.02 -12.76
N GLN A 59 4.29 13.64 -11.99
CA GLN A 59 2.83 13.47 -12.17
C GLN A 59 2.07 14.72 -12.66
N GLU A 60 2.76 15.82 -12.99
CA GLU A 60 2.11 17.00 -13.56
C GLU A 60 2.03 17.00 -15.11
N ASP A 61 2.70 16.07 -15.80
CA ASP A 61 2.83 16.07 -17.27
C ASP A 61 1.97 15.02 -18.02
N ASP A 62 0.75 14.70 -17.55
CA ASP A 62 -0.19 13.87 -18.33
C ASP A 62 -1.62 14.44 -18.39
N SER A 63 -1.75 15.78 -18.33
CA SER A 63 -3.04 16.45 -18.57
C SER A 63 -2.94 17.66 -19.51
N THR A 64 -1.84 17.78 -20.26
CA THR A 64 -1.67 18.82 -21.28
C THR A 64 -1.08 18.22 -22.55
N LEU A 65 -1.80 17.25 -23.12
CA LEU A 65 -1.71 16.97 -24.55
C LEU A 65 -2.95 17.61 -25.20
N GLU A 66 -2.81 18.88 -25.55
CA GLU A 66 -3.51 19.44 -26.72
C GLU A 66 -2.90 18.86 -28.00
#